data_AF-A0A9P9QXI9-F1
#
_entry.id   AF-A0A9P9QXI9-F1
#
_cell.length_a   1.000
_cell.length_b   1.000
_cell.length_c   1.000
_cell.angle_alpha   90.00
_cell.angle_beta   90.00
_cell.angle_gamma   90.00
#
_symmetry.space_group_name_H-M   'P 1'
#
loop_
_entity.id
_entity.type
_entity.pdbx_description
1 polymer ?
#
loop_
_entity_poly.entity_id
_entity_poly.type
_entity_poly.pdbx_seq_one_letter_code
_entity_poly.pdbx_strand_id
1 'polypeptide(L)'
;LNTEKFFSNIIKSIFKVIFIDTKETLADCQCFTERIRVIPYLRYIIANGIDIIYPKTSLKYLTRPDKVEYIIRFKESNNYIYQCLVKINNIKVITIGGYLTKEEAIIRIADSIVKLISRTKSQATTSS
;
A
#
# COMPACT_ATOMS: atom_id res chain seq x y z
N LEU A 1 -4.25 -4.51 17.76
CA LEU A 1 -2.91 -3.89 17.61
C LEU A 1 -2.64 -3.66 16.13
N ASN A 2 -2.05 -2.53 15.73
CA ASN A 2 -1.51 -2.37 14.38
C ASN A 2 -0.08 -2.92 14.37
N THR A 3 0.05 -4.18 13.98
CA THR A 3 1.31 -4.94 13.95
C THR A 3 2.39 -4.24 13.11
N GLU A 4 2.01 -3.63 11.98
CA GLU A 4 2.95 -2.88 11.13
C GLU A 4 3.53 -1.67 11.86
N LYS A 5 2.68 -0.91 12.57
CA LYS A 5 3.11 0.24 13.37
C LYS A 5 3.99 -0.20 14.53
N PHE A 6 3.70 -1.34 15.16
CA PHE A 6 4.51 -1.90 16.23
C PHE A 6 5.94 -2.23 15.75
N PHE A 7 6.07 -2.98 14.66
CA PHE A 7 7.39 -3.28 14.08
C PHE A 7 8.12 -2.03 13.59
N SER A 8 7.41 -1.07 12.98
CA SER A 8 8.00 0.22 12.58
C SER A 8 8.58 0.98 13.80
N ASN A 9 7.87 0.96 14.93
CA ASN A 9 8.35 1.60 16.16
C ASN A 9 9.59 0.92 16.72
N ILE A 10 9.68 -0.41 16.69
CA ILE A 10 10.87 -1.15 17.12
C ILE A 10 12.09 -0.72 16.29
N ILE A 11 11.96 -0.79 14.96
CA ILE A 11 13.06 -0.44 14.04
C ILE A 11 13.48 1.01 14.27
N LYS A 12 12.54 1.95 14.35
CA LYS A 12 12.82 3.36 14.64
C LYS A 12 13.52 3.56 15.99
N SER A 13 13.12 2.82 17.01
CA SER A 13 13.75 2.91 18.34
C SER A 13 15.20 2.48 18.31
N ILE A 14 15.52 1.40 17.58
CA ILE A 14 16.90 0.91 17.41
C ILE A 14 17.75 1.98 16.70
N PHE A 15 17.26 2.54 15.60
CA PHE A 15 17.95 3.62 14.90
C PHE A 15 18.16 4.85 15.77
N LYS A 16 17.17 5.22 16.58
CA LYS A 16 17.27 6.35 17.50
C LYS A 16 18.39 6.14 18.53
N VAL A 17 18.50 4.95 19.09
CA VAL A 17 19.56 4.62 20.07
C VAL A 17 20.93 4.68 19.40
N ILE A 18 21.11 4.04 18.25
CA ILE A 18 22.39 4.08 17.51
C ILE A 18 22.79 5.52 17.22
N PHE A 19 21.87 6.34 16.71
CA PHE A 19 22.15 7.73 16.38
C PHE A 19 22.58 8.56 17.59
N ILE A 20 21.93 8.39 18.74
CA ILE A 20 22.27 9.11 19.97
C ILE A 20 23.65 8.64 20.49
N ASP A 21 23.90 7.34 20.51
CA ASP A 21 25.12 6.75 21.06
C ASP A 21 26.36 7.05 20.19
N THR A 22 26.19 7.30 18.90
CA THR A 22 27.29 7.60 17.96
C THR A 22 27.51 9.08 17.69
N LYS A 23 27.15 9.93 18.67
CA LYS A 23 27.29 11.40 18.60
C LYS A 23 26.56 11.99 17.39
N GLU A 24 25.36 11.49 17.10
CA GLU A 24 24.48 12.01 16.05
C GLU A 24 25.05 11.86 14.63
N THR A 25 25.87 10.83 14.41
CA THR A 25 26.48 10.55 13.11
C THR A 25 25.61 9.61 12.28
N LEU A 26 25.21 10.04 11.08
CA LEU A 26 24.44 9.20 10.15
C LEU A 26 25.24 8.02 9.58
N ALA A 27 26.58 8.10 9.57
CA ALA A 27 27.44 7.04 9.04
C ALA A 27 27.23 5.69 9.76
N ASP A 28 27.05 5.70 11.08
CA ASP A 28 26.81 4.47 11.84
C ASP A 28 25.42 3.90 11.60
N CYS A 29 24.41 4.77 11.47
CA CYS A 29 23.07 4.36 11.02
C CYS A 29 23.12 3.73 9.62
N GLN A 30 23.89 4.31 8.69
CA GLN A 30 24.07 3.76 7.34
C GLN A 30 24.77 2.39 7.38
N CYS A 31 25.88 2.27 8.12
CA CYS A 31 26.59 1.01 8.31
C CYS A 31 25.65 -0.07 8.90
N PHE A 32 24.83 0.30 9.88
CA PHE A 32 23.83 -0.59 10.43
C PHE A 32 22.77 -0.99 9.39
N THR A 33 22.21 -0.06 8.61
CA THR A 33 21.23 -0.37 7.55
C THR A 33 21.79 -1.32 6.48
N GLU A 34 23.07 -1.20 6.14
CA GLU A 34 23.77 -2.10 5.22
C GLU A 34 23.93 -3.48 5.87
N ARG A 35 24.33 -3.53 7.15
CA ARG A 35 24.50 -4.78 7.92
C ARG A 35 23.22 -5.59 8.08
N ILE A 36 22.09 -4.93 8.37
CA ILE A 36 20.78 -5.59 8.44
C ILE A 36 20.13 -5.79 7.05
N ARG A 37 20.87 -5.47 5.98
CA ARG A 37 20.49 -5.66 4.57
C ARG A 37 19.24 -4.90 4.12
N VAL A 38 18.84 -3.84 4.82
CA VAL A 38 17.72 -2.98 4.40
C VAL A 38 18.07 -2.27 3.09
N ILE A 39 19.25 -1.65 2.99
CA ILE A 39 19.67 -0.95 1.76
C ILE A 39 19.85 -1.91 0.57
N PRO A 40 20.56 -3.05 0.69
CA PRO A 40 20.65 -4.04 -0.38
C PRO A 40 19.27 -4.52 -0.86
N TYR A 41 18.33 -4.73 0.06
CA TYR A 41 16.98 -5.15 -0.28
C TYR A 41 16.20 -4.05 -1.02
N LEU A 42 16.29 -2.80 -0.57
CA LEU A 42 15.67 -1.66 -1.28
C LEU A 42 16.27 -1.47 -2.67
N ARG A 43 17.59 -1.60 -2.83
CA ARG A 43 18.25 -1.57 -4.15
C ARG A 43 17.73 -2.68 -5.05
N TYR A 44 17.56 -3.90 -4.53
CA TYR A 44 16.97 -5.01 -5.27
C TYR A 44 15.55 -4.72 -5.75
N ILE A 45 14.70 -4.16 -4.88
CA ILE A 45 13.33 -3.76 -5.24
C ILE A 45 13.33 -2.77 -6.42
N ILE A 46 14.18 -1.74 -6.33
CA ILE A 46 14.30 -0.73 -7.39
C ILE A 46 14.80 -1.36 -8.68
N ALA A 47 15.86 -2.17 -8.62
CA ALA A 47 16.48 -2.80 -9.78
C ALA A 47 15.54 -3.74 -10.53
N ASN A 48 14.60 -4.39 -9.82
CA ASN A 48 13.64 -5.32 -10.41
C ASN A 48 12.26 -4.68 -10.65
N GLY A 49 12.09 -3.39 -10.39
CA GLY A 49 10.80 -2.69 -10.57
C GLY A 49 9.66 -3.32 -9.77
N ILE A 50 9.95 -3.86 -8.57
CA ILE A 50 8.95 -4.55 -7.76
C ILE A 50 8.02 -3.51 -7.13
N ASP A 51 6.72 -3.60 -7.41
CA ASP A 51 5.72 -2.76 -6.76
C ASP A 51 5.51 -3.22 -5.31
N ILE A 52 6.00 -2.40 -4.38
CA ILE A 52 5.87 -2.60 -2.93
C ILE A 52 4.80 -1.70 -2.32
N ILE A 53 4.12 -0.87 -3.12
CA ILE A 53 3.12 0.06 -2.60
C ILE A 53 1.81 -0.70 -2.43
N TYR A 54 1.31 -0.70 -1.20
CA TYR A 54 0.05 -1.36 -0.90
C TYR A 54 -1.11 -0.74 -1.71
N PRO A 55 -1.98 -1.54 -2.36
CA PRO A 55 -2.99 -1.02 -3.29
C PRO A 55 -3.92 0.06 -2.73
N LYS A 56 -4.29 -0.01 -1.44
CA LYS A 56 -5.07 1.05 -0.76
C LYS A 56 -4.33 2.38 -0.73
N THR A 57 -3.01 2.35 -0.55
CA THR A 57 -2.13 3.52 -0.53
C THR A 57 -1.98 4.09 -1.93
N SER A 58 -1.74 3.23 -2.93
CA SER A 58 -1.67 3.63 -4.35
C SER A 58 -2.98 4.29 -4.78
N LEU A 59 -4.13 3.71 -4.43
CA LEU A 59 -5.43 4.29 -4.77
C LEU A 59 -5.62 5.66 -4.13
N LYS A 60 -5.31 5.82 -2.83
CA LYS A 60 -5.37 7.12 -2.16
C LYS A 60 -4.46 8.16 -2.81
N TYR A 61 -3.27 7.77 -3.25
CA TYR A 61 -2.35 8.69 -3.92
C TYR A 61 -2.88 9.14 -5.28
N LEU A 62 -3.37 8.20 -6.10
CA LEU A 62 -3.88 8.47 -7.44
C LEU A 62 -5.17 9.30 -7.47
N THR A 63 -5.93 9.25 -6.38
CA THR A 63 -7.24 9.88 -6.28
C THR A 63 -7.21 11.21 -5.52
N ARG A 64 -6.07 11.64 -4.96
CA ARG A 64 -6.00 12.93 -4.25
C ARG A 64 -6.43 14.10 -5.15
N PRO A 65 -7.27 15.03 -4.65
CA PRO A 65 -7.73 15.17 -3.25
C PRO A 65 -9.02 14.37 -2.89
N ASP A 66 -9.53 13.55 -3.80
CA ASP A 66 -10.82 12.88 -3.70
C ASP A 66 -10.93 11.92 -2.53
N LYS A 67 -12.14 11.85 -1.95
CA LYS A 67 -12.42 10.94 -0.84
C LYS A 67 -12.73 9.55 -1.38
N VAL A 68 -11.91 8.57 -0.98
CA VAL A 68 -12.13 7.15 -1.27
C VAL A 68 -12.90 6.49 -0.12
N GLU A 69 -14.07 5.92 -0.42
CA GLU A 69 -14.90 5.18 0.52
C GLU A 69 -15.08 3.73 0.07
N TYR A 70 -14.91 2.79 1.00
CA TYR A 70 -15.12 1.36 0.77
C TYR A 70 -16.41 0.93 1.46
N ILE A 71 -17.36 0.41 0.69
CA ILE A 71 -18.63 -0.12 1.20
C ILE A 71 -18.56 -1.64 1.08
N ILE A 72 -18.58 -2.33 2.21
CA ILE A 72 -18.49 -3.78 2.28
C ILE A 72 -19.88 -4.34 2.51
N ARG A 73 -20.26 -5.32 1.71
CA ARG A 73 -21.48 -6.10 1.88
C ARG A 73 -21.08 -7.55 2.13
N PHE A 74 -21.80 -8.18 3.05
CA PHE A 74 -21.70 -9.59 3.30
C PHE A 74 -22.95 -10.27 2.77
N LYS A 75 -22.79 -11.36 2.02
CA LYS A 75 -23.91 -12.15 1.54
C LYS A 75 -23.77 -13.57 2.08
N GLU A 76 -24.75 -13.97 2.87
CA GLU A 76 -24.91 -15.36 3.27
C GLU A 76 -25.39 -16.16 2.07
N SER A 77 -24.50 -17.02 1.59
CA SER A 77 -24.72 -18.05 0.57
C SER A 77 -23.96 -19.28 1.05
N ASN A 78 -23.97 -20.40 0.31
CA ASN A 78 -23.27 -21.63 0.74
C ASN A 78 -21.80 -21.43 1.16
N ASN A 79 -21.13 -20.35 0.71
CA ASN A 79 -19.72 -20.05 0.99
C ASN A 79 -19.44 -18.66 1.61
N TYR A 80 -20.38 -18.00 2.30
CA TYR A 80 -20.17 -16.72 3.03
C TYR A 80 -19.25 -15.71 2.32
N ILE A 81 -19.77 -14.99 1.33
CA ILE A 81 -18.95 -14.17 0.44
C ILE A 81 -19.05 -12.68 0.75
N TYR A 82 -17.89 -12.01 0.74
CA TYR A 82 -17.79 -10.57 0.79
C TYR A 82 -17.83 -9.96 -0.61
N GLN A 83 -18.50 -8.81 -0.69
CA GLN A 83 -18.49 -7.91 -1.83
C GLN A 83 -18.03 -6.53 -1.38
N CYS A 84 -17.17 -5.91 -2.17
CA CYS A 84 -16.73 -4.54 -1.93
C CYS A 84 -17.16 -3.64 -3.09
N LEU A 85 -17.64 -2.45 -2.74
CA LEU A 85 -17.91 -1.35 -3.65
C LEU A 85 -17.00 -0.20 -3.24
N VAL A 86 -16.35 0.44 -4.21
CA VAL A 86 -15.59 1.67 -3.96
C VAL A 86 -16.32 2.87 -4.55
N LYS A 87 -16.40 3.93 -3.74
CA LYS A 87 -16.83 5.25 -4.17
C LYS A 87 -15.65 6.22 -4.12
N ILE A 88 -15.54 7.05 -5.15
CA ILE A 88 -14.60 8.19 -5.21
C ILE A 88 -15.46 9.42 -5.43
N ASN A 89 -15.39 10.41 -4.53
CA ASN A 89 -16.28 11.60 -4.55
C ASN A 89 -17.77 11.25 -4.71
N ASN A 90 -18.26 10.29 -3.94
CA ASN A 90 -19.63 9.75 -4.00
C ASN A 90 -20.04 9.05 -5.31
N ILE A 91 -19.19 9.05 -6.34
CA ILE A 91 -19.45 8.32 -7.59
C ILE A 91 -19.05 6.86 -7.39
N LYS A 92 -19.97 5.94 -7.69
CA LYS A 92 -19.67 4.50 -7.69
C LYS A 92 -18.73 4.19 -8.85
N VAL A 93 -17.58 3.60 -8.55
CA VAL A 93 -16.56 3.31 -9.57
C VAL A 93 -16.69 1.87 -10.03
N ILE A 94 -16.47 0.91 -9.13
CA ILE A 94 -16.48 -0.54 -9.42
C ILE A 94 -17.09 -1.27 -8.21
N THR A 95 -17.74 -2.42 -8.47
CA THR A 95 -18.10 -3.41 -7.43
C THR A 95 -17.46 -4.75 -7.79
N ILE A 96 -16.81 -5.40 -6.81
CA ILE A 96 -16.24 -6.75 -6.98
C ILE A 96 -16.66 -7.62 -5.79
N GLY A 97 -16.92 -8.91 -6.03
CA GLY A 97 -17.38 -9.83 -5.00
C GLY A 97 -16.83 -11.24 -5.15
N GLY A 98 -17.19 -12.10 -4.19
CA GLY A 98 -16.77 -13.51 -4.18
C GLY A 98 -15.54 -13.80 -3.32
N TYR A 99 -15.24 -12.94 -2.35
CA TYR A 99 -14.05 -13.07 -1.51
C TYR A 99 -14.38 -13.64 -0.13
N LEU A 100 -13.47 -14.44 0.42
CA LEU A 100 -13.65 -15.09 1.72
C LEU A 100 -13.45 -14.13 2.90
N THR A 101 -12.71 -13.04 2.69
CA THR A 101 -12.43 -12.06 3.75
C THR A 101 -12.72 -10.62 3.29
N LYS A 102 -13.07 -9.77 4.26
CA LYS A 102 -13.23 -8.32 4.05
C LYS A 102 -11.96 -7.69 3.48
N GLU A 103 -10.80 -8.05 4.03
CA GLU A 103 -9.52 -7.43 3.65
C GLU A 103 -9.14 -7.80 2.22
N GLU A 104 -9.31 -9.07 1.82
CA GLU A 104 -9.09 -9.48 0.44
C GLU A 104 -9.99 -8.70 -0.53
N ALA A 105 -11.29 -8.57 -0.22
CA ALA A 105 -12.22 -7.82 -1.05
C ALA A 105 -11.77 -6.36 -1.27
N ILE A 106 -11.23 -5.72 -0.22
CA ILE A 106 -10.73 -4.35 -0.26
C ILE A 106 -9.43 -4.23 -1.07
N ILE A 107 -8.50 -5.16 -0.89
CA ILE A 107 -7.21 -5.15 -1.60
C ILE A 107 -7.44 -5.34 -3.10
N ARG A 108 -8.26 -6.33 -3.47
CA ARG A 108 -8.55 -6.67 -4.87
C ARG A 108 -9.25 -5.55 -5.61
N ILE A 109 -10.21 -4.89 -4.97
CA ILE A 109 -10.90 -3.75 -5.60
C ILE A 109 -9.99 -2.53 -5.71
N ALA A 110 -9.16 -2.25 -4.70
CA ALA A 110 -8.21 -1.14 -4.77
C ALA A 110 -7.20 -1.35 -5.90
N ASP A 111 -6.63 -2.56 -6.01
CA ASP A 111 -5.70 -2.94 -7.09
C ASP A 111 -6.34 -2.81 -8.48
N SER A 112 -7.59 -3.28 -8.62
CA SER A 112 -8.32 -3.18 -9.89
C SER A 112 -8.55 -1.73 -10.33
N ILE A 113 -8.87 -0.83 -9.39
CA ILE A 113 -9.08 0.59 -9.68
C ILE A 113 -7.75 1.28 -10.00
N VAL A 114 -6.68 0.98 -9.26
CA VAL A 114 -5.33 1.50 -9.55
C VAL A 114 -4.93 1.15 -10.99
N LYS A 115 -5.14 -0.11 -11.40
CA LYS A 115 -4.90 -0.58 -12.77
C LYS A 115 -5.78 0.09 -13.81
N LEU A 116 -7.04 0.39 -13.48
CA LEU A 116 -7.94 1.11 -14.39
C LEU A 116 -7.46 2.56 -14.60
N ILE A 117 -7.20 3.28 -13.51
CA ILE A 117 -6.75 4.69 -13.56
C ILE A 117 -5.40 4.81 -14.27
N SER A 118 -4.46 3.90 -14.01
CA SER A 118 -3.14 3.93 -14.65
C SER A 118 -3.23 3.68 -16.16
N ARG A 119 -4.10 2.77 -16.62
CA ARG A 119 -4.36 2.55 -18.05
C ARG A 119 -4.94 3.79 -18.74
N THR A 120 -5.93 4.44 -18.13
CA THR A 120 -6.54 5.65 -18.69
C THR A 120 -5.54 6.80 -18.80
N LYS A 121 -4.64 6.98 -17.82
CA LYS A 121 -3.58 8.00 -17.87
C LYS A 121 -2.58 7.75 -19.00
N SER A 122 -2.18 6.51 -19.25
CA SER A 122 -1.24 6.18 -20.33
C SER A 122 -1.80 6.40 -21.75
N GLN A 123 -3.14 6.33 -21.92
CA GLN A 123 -3.80 6.57 -23.21
C GLN A 123 -4.03 8.07 -23.50
N ALA A 124 -4.20 8.88 -22.45
CA ALA A 124 -4.37 10.32 -22.60
C ALA A 124 -3.07 11.04 -23.06
N THR A 125 -1.89 10.52 -22.72
CA THR A 125 -0.59 11.11 -23.10
C THR A 125 -0.09 10.73 -24.50
N THR A 126 -0.72 9.76 -25.18
CA THR A 126 -0.37 9.37 -26.56
C THR A 126 -1.25 10.05 -27.61
N SER A 127 -2.18 10.91 -27.18
CA SER A 127 -3.14 11.61 -28.04
C SER A 127 -2.95 13.14 -28.04
N SER A 128 -1.76 13.64 -27.71
CA SER A 128 -1.40 15.06 -27.72
C SER A 128 -0.06 15.29 -28.40
#